data_AF-A0A0V0GE04-F1
#
_entry.id   AF-A0A0V0GE04-F1
#
_cell.length_a   1.000
_cell.length_b   1.000
_cell.length_c   1.000
_cell.angle_alpha   90.00
_cell.angle_beta   90.00
_cell.angle_gamma   90.00
#
_symmetry.space_group_name_H-M   'P 1'
#
loop_
_entity.id
_entity.type
_entity.pdbx_description
1 polymer ?
#
loop_
_entity_poly.entity_id
_entity_poly.type
_entity_poly.pdbx_seq_one_letter_code
_entity_poly.pdbx_strand_id
1 'polypeptide(L)' 'PLRPRFLGRLVSSPAETALPWFQTGVIPPAGTYNYWADGYTLFVLEMALMGFAEHRRFQDWAKPGSMGKQYFWG' A
#
# COMPACT_ATOMS: atom_id res chain seq x y z
N PRO A 1 5.27 -8.99 -6.79
CA PRO A 1 6.72 -8.70 -6.66
C PRO A 1 7.49 -8.33 -7.97
N LEU A 2 6.97 -8.58 -9.19
CA LEU A 2 7.75 -8.46 -10.45
C LEU A 2 7.31 -7.34 -11.42
N ARG A 3 6.30 -6.53 -11.08
CA ARG A 3 5.63 -5.65 -12.06
C ARG A 3 6.44 -4.43 -12.54
N PRO A 4 7.10 -3.62 -11.67
CA PRO A 4 7.72 -2.37 -12.12
C PRO A 4 8.92 -2.58 -13.08
N ARG A 5 9.77 -3.57 -12.78
CA ARG A 5 10.94 -3.91 -13.61
C ARG A 5 10.55 -4.47 -14.99
N PHE A 6 9.43 -5.20 -15.09
CA PHE A 6 8.93 -5.72 -16.37
C PHE A 6 8.23 -4.64 -17.20
N LEU A 7 7.43 -3.76 -16.57
CA LEU A 7 6.76 -2.65 -17.28
C LEU A 7 7.75 -1.61 -17.84
N GLY A 8 8.89 -1.38 -17.17
CA GLY A 8 9.94 -0.51 -17.71
C GLY A 8 10.60 -1.06 -18.98
N ARG A 9 10.59 -2.38 -19.19
CA ARG A 9 11.02 -3.02 -20.44
C ARG A 9 9.91 -3.07 -21.50
N LEU A 10 8.65 -3.01 -21.07
CA LEU A 10 7.43 -3.02 -21.90
C LEU A 10 6.80 -1.62 -21.93
N VAL A 11 7.59 -0.63 -22.39
CA VAL A 11 7.17 0.60 -23.10
C VAL A 11 6.17 1.58 -22.43
N SER A 12 5.45 1.23 -21.36
CA SER A 12 4.32 2.04 -20.86
C SER A 12 4.51 2.73 -19.50
N SER A 13 5.68 2.60 -18.86
CA SER A 13 5.96 3.26 -17.57
C SER A 13 7.23 4.12 -17.70
N PRO A 14 7.22 5.38 -17.20
CA PRO A 14 8.43 6.20 -17.13
C PRO A 14 9.55 5.42 -16.42
N ALA A 15 10.78 5.45 -16.97
CA ALA A 15 11.91 4.69 -16.43
C ALA A 15 12.18 4.99 -14.94
N GLU A 16 11.86 6.21 -14.50
CA GLU A 16 11.93 6.68 -13.11
C GLU A 16 11.02 5.87 -12.15
N THR A 17 9.92 5.32 -12.66
CA THR A 17 8.95 4.53 -11.88
C THR A 17 9.16 3.01 -12.03
N ALA A 18 10.07 2.59 -12.91
CA ALA A 18 10.39 1.19 -13.17
C ALA A 18 11.45 0.62 -12.21
N LEU A 19 11.45 1.09 -10.96
CA LEU A 19 12.43 0.70 -9.95
C LEU A 19 12.20 -0.75 -9.49
N PRO A 20 13.26 -1.54 -9.23
CA PRO A 20 13.15 -2.79 -8.49
C PRO A 20 12.40 -2.56 -7.16
N TRP A 21 11.61 -3.54 -6.72
CA TRP A 21 10.73 -3.38 -5.55
C TRP A 21 11.45 -2.94 -4.27
N PHE A 22 12.74 -3.25 -4.12
CA PHE A 22 13.54 -2.87 -2.96
C PHE A 22 14.10 -1.43 -3.02
N GLN A 23 14.12 -0.81 -4.22
CA GLN A 23 14.59 0.56 -4.43
C GLN A 23 13.45 1.59 -4.41
N THR A 24 12.21 1.16 -4.20
CA THR A 24 11.02 2.03 -4.22
C THR A 24 10.89 2.92 -2.98
N GLY A 25 11.81 2.86 -2.02
CA GLY A 25 11.69 3.49 -0.70
C GLY A 25 11.16 2.57 0.40
N VAL A 26 10.84 1.30 0.10
CA VAL A 26 10.41 0.31 1.11
C VAL A 26 11.52 -0.02 2.11
N ILE A 27 12.76 -0.05 1.64
CA ILE A 27 13.96 -0.18 2.47
C ILE A 27 14.79 1.07 2.20
N PRO A 28 14.73 2.09 3.07
CA PRO A 28 15.41 3.36 2.85
C PRO A 28 16.91 3.23 2.47
N PRO A 29 17.71 2.34 3.09
CA PRO A 29 19.11 2.19 2.69
C PRO A 29 19.34 1.49 1.33
N ALA A 30 18.32 0.83 0.76
CA ALA A 30 18.44 0.16 -0.54
C ALA A 30 18.07 1.07 -1.74
N GLY A 31 17.46 2.23 -1.47
CA GLY A 31 17.06 3.23 -2.46
C GLY A 31 15.73 3.89 -2.09
N THR A 32 15.60 5.18 -2.38
CA THR A 32 14.39 5.97 -2.15
C THR A 32 13.90 6.60 -3.44
N TYR A 33 12.59 6.86 -3.50
CA TYR A 33 11.96 7.61 -4.58
C TYR A 33 11.18 8.79 -4.00
N ASN A 34 11.25 9.95 -4.65
CA ASN A 34 10.53 11.14 -4.21
C ASN A 34 9.08 11.08 -4.71
N TYR A 35 8.18 10.61 -3.85
CA TYR A 35 6.74 10.64 -4.09
C TYR A 35 6.15 12.03 -3.78
N TRP A 36 4.84 12.15 -3.95
CA TRP A 36 4.07 13.35 -3.61
C TRP A 36 4.04 13.67 -2.11
N ALA A 37 4.37 12.68 -1.26
CA ALA A 37 4.55 12.83 0.18
C ALA A 37 5.81 12.08 0.61
N ASP A 38 6.36 12.41 1.78
CA ASP A 38 7.47 11.66 2.35
C ASP A 38 7.05 10.22 2.70
N GLY A 39 8.04 9.31 2.73
CA GLY A 39 7.79 7.89 2.96
C GLY A 39 7.12 7.59 4.31
N TYR A 40 7.33 8.41 5.34
CA TYR A 40 6.70 8.21 6.65
C TYR A 40 5.24 8.69 6.66
N THR A 41 4.92 9.81 6.01
CA THR A 41 3.52 10.23 5.82
C THR A 41 2.73 9.20 5.03
N LEU A 42 3.30 8.64 3.96
CA LEU A 42 2.66 7.55 3.21
C LEU A 42 2.45 6.30 4.07
N PHE A 43 3.42 5.96 4.93
CA PHE A 43 3.29 4.84 5.86
C PHE A 43 2.19 5.06 6.90
N VAL A 44 2.08 6.26 7.48
CA VAL A 44 1.00 6.57 8.44
C VAL A 44 -0.37 6.50 7.76
N LEU A 45 -0.47 7.01 6.53
CA LEU A 45 -1.70 6.91 5.74
C LEU A 45 -2.07 5.44 5.46
N GLU A 46 -1.10 4.63 5.05
CA GLU A 46 -1.28 3.19 4.83
C GLU A 46 -1.76 2.50 6.12
N MET A 47 -1.11 2.76 7.25
CA MET A 47 -1.50 2.19 8.54
C MET A 47 -2.89 2.62 9.00
N ALA A 48 -3.31 3.85 8.70
CA ALA A 48 -4.66 4.30 9.00
C ALA A 48 -5.70 3.54 8.16
N LEU A 49 -5.49 3.48 6.84
CA LEU A 49 -6.43 2.82 5.91
C LEU A 49 -6.48 1.31 6.13
N MET A 50 -5.31 0.66 6.21
CA MET A 50 -5.21 -0.76 6.51
C MET A 50 -5.68 -1.05 7.93
N GLY A 51 -5.49 -0.13 8.87
CA GLY A 51 -6.06 -0.21 10.22
C GLY A 51 -7.57 -0.43 10.17
N PHE A 52 -8.32 0.41 9.46
CA PHE A 52 -9.77 0.22 9.31
C PHE A 52 -10.12 -1.09 8.59
N ALA A 53 -9.42 -1.41 7.49
CA ALA A 53 -9.71 -2.62 6.71
C ALA A 53 -9.45 -3.91 7.51
N GLU A 54 -8.29 -4.01 8.16
CA GLU A 54 -7.85 -5.19 8.89
C GLU A 54 -8.61 -5.35 10.22
N HIS A 55 -8.93 -4.26 10.93
CA HIS A 55 -9.75 -4.36 12.13
C HIS A 55 -11.17 -4.83 11.80
N ARG A 56 -11.79 -4.35 10.70
CA ARG A 56 -13.10 -4.85 10.27
C ARG A 56 -13.03 -6.33 9.87
N ARG A 57 -11.98 -6.73 9.12
CA ARG A 57 -11.73 -8.14 8.77
C ARG A 57 -11.59 -9.01 10.03
N PHE A 58 -10.85 -8.53 11.02
CA PHE A 58 -10.64 -9.24 12.28
C PHE A 58 -11.93 -9.35 13.09
N GLN A 59 -12.73 -8.28 13.15
CA GLN A 59 -13.99 -8.30 13.88
C GLN A 59 -15.03 -9.23 13.24
N ASP A 60 -15.01 -9.39 11.91
CA ASP A 60 -15.84 -10.38 11.23
C ASP A 60 -15.34 -11.81 11.50
N TRP A 61 -14.02 -12.04 11.56
CA TRP A 61 -13.47 -13.33 12.00
C TRP A 61 -13.86 -13.67 13.45
N ALA A 62 -13.75 -12.71 14.38
CA ALA A 62 -14.03 -12.93 15.79
C ALA A 62 -15.54 -13.03 16.10
N LYS A 63 -16.36 -12.25 15.39
CA LYS A 63 -17.82 -12.22 15.51
C LYS A 63 -18.45 -12.14 14.11
N PRO A 64 -18.68 -13.29 13.46
CA PRO A 64 -19.22 -13.34 12.11
C PRO A 64 -20.52 -12.56 11.97
N GLY A 65 -20.61 -11.70 10.95
CA GLY A 65 -21.80 -10.90 10.66
C GLY A 65 -22.00 -9.69 11.58
N SER A 66 -21.03 -9.37 12.45
CA SER A 66 -21.09 -8.15 13.28
C SER A 66 -20.85 -6.87 12.48
N MET A 67 -20.07 -6.95 11.40
CA MET A 67 -19.68 -5.79 10.58
C MET A 67 -20.81 -5.22 9.70
N GLY A 68 -21.93 -5.93 9.57
CA GLY A 68 -23.13 -5.45 8.87
C GLY A 68 -24.21 -4.85 9.78
N LYS A 69 -23.96 -4.79 11.10
CA LYS A 69 -24.94 -4.27 12.08
C LYS A 69 -24.69 -2.81 12.44
N GLN A 70 -23.44 -2.38 12.42
CA GLN A 70 -23.06 -1.00 12.71
C GLN A 70 -23.08 -0.18 11.43
N TYR A 71 -23.76 0.97 11.45
CA TYR A 71 -23.82 1.90 10.33
C TYR A 71 -22.42 2.34 9.90
N PHE A 72 -22.08 2.10 8.64
CA PHE A 72 -20.79 2.45 8.06
C PHE A 72 -20.98 3.03 6.66
N TRP A 73 -21.75 4.12 6.57
CA TRP A 73 -21.94 4.87 5.33
C TRP A 73 -22.52 4.01 4.18
N GLY A 74 -23.43 3.11 4.52
CA GLY A 74 -24.12 2.15 3.64
C GLY A 74 -24.83 1.06 4.44
#